data_AF-A0A3M0EG89-F1
#
_entry.id   AF-A0A3M0EG89-F1
#
_cell.length_a   1.000
_cell.length_b   1.000
_cell.length_c   1.000
_cell.angle_alpha   90.00
_cell.angle_beta   90.00
_cell.angle_gamma   90.00
#
_symmetry.space_group_name_H-M   'P 1'
#
loop_
_entity.id
_entity.type
_entity.pdbx_description
1 polymer ?
#
loop_
_entity_poly.entity_id
_entity_poly.type
_entity_poly.pdbx_seq_one_letter_code
_entity_poly.pdbx_strand_id
1 'polypeptide(L)'
;MIADEVEQTQTDDEFVDEDVYTALPEHGLPERRLKVDFQPWHHPRKQYVRIEQWCAGVRALIPRLSLQTGDSFRYLTLPGNELLDVRALHGVCERAGINLRYLGFNSVGANTASQSELALSQSEVLALSNIDRLSMVLEDRLESVVNSRSVAFKRTEQGGPFHAINLDLCDALTFREIGGRRGSPLEAMGKLLELQVQSTSPWLLFVTTKAEPALVAEFAREGFMRAVNANAEASSDFRQALADLIAADLMNLDEHLSSAWQDQDQKFLRIFCTGLGKWLLGILAQAAPPRDLELLSSCYYQSGPAGPDMLSLAFLCSTPPMPLHDPSALLPSAPPSSPFSEVNSALKLAAQVANLFDLDAKVASAEGLAEKLIKQSTTLLASARYDADRYGLWARDKLNSQPAT
;
A
#
# COMPACT_ATOMS: atom_id res chain seq x y z
N MET A 1 94.99 -6.70 25.01
CA MET A 1 95.13 -5.25 24.81
C MET A 1 93.90 -4.82 24.03
N ILE A 2 93.02 -4.02 24.65
CA ILE A 2 92.00 -3.15 24.01
C ILE A 2 90.85 -3.94 23.33
N ALA A 3 89.54 -3.73 23.51
CA ALA A 3 88.68 -2.96 24.40
C ALA A 3 87.24 -3.52 24.20
N ASP A 4 86.33 -3.24 25.15
CA ASP A 4 84.88 -3.49 25.08
C ASP A 4 84.19 -2.74 23.94
N GLU A 5 83.25 -3.38 23.25
CA GLU A 5 82.09 -2.79 22.54
C GLU A 5 80.95 -3.83 22.63
N VAL A 6 80.12 -3.79 23.67
CA VAL A 6 78.87 -3.01 23.85
C VAL A 6 77.80 -3.31 22.79
N GLU A 7 76.84 -4.11 23.24
CA GLU A 7 75.48 -4.31 22.76
C GLU A 7 74.76 -2.98 22.49
N GLN A 8 74.14 -2.82 21.32
CA GLN A 8 73.05 -1.85 21.12
C GLN A 8 71.85 -2.52 20.44
N THR A 9 70.88 -2.84 21.29
CA THR A 9 69.45 -2.86 21.02
C THR A 9 69.01 -1.62 20.25
N GLN A 10 68.43 -1.80 19.07
CA GLN A 10 67.59 -0.78 18.43
C GLN A 10 66.14 -1.00 18.87
N THR A 11 65.71 -0.15 19.80
CA THR A 11 64.31 0.08 20.15
C THR A 11 63.74 1.23 19.31
N ASP A 12 62.51 1.00 18.88
CA ASP A 12 61.37 1.93 18.82
C ASP A 12 61.28 3.01 17.75
N ASP A 13 60.18 2.88 17.00
CA ASP A 13 59.14 3.88 16.73
C ASP A 13 59.56 5.30 16.34
N GLU A 14 59.28 5.64 15.09
CA GLU A 14 58.76 6.97 14.73
C GLU A 14 57.97 6.88 13.40
N PHE A 15 56.83 6.19 13.41
CA PHE A 15 55.75 6.56 12.51
C PHE A 15 55.15 7.84 13.07
N VAL A 16 55.54 8.96 12.47
CA VAL A 16 54.95 10.28 12.75
C VAL A 16 53.48 10.22 12.33
N ASP A 17 52.60 10.02 13.31
CA ASP A 17 51.17 10.33 13.26
C ASP A 17 51.03 11.86 13.13
N GLU A 18 51.31 12.39 11.94
CA GLU A 18 50.87 13.73 11.57
C GLU A 18 49.37 13.62 11.27
N ASP A 19 48.57 14.05 12.26
CA ASP A 19 47.11 14.26 12.19
C ASP A 19 46.69 14.83 10.82
N VAL A 20 46.30 13.95 9.89
CA VAL A 20 45.78 14.32 8.56
C VAL A 20 44.45 15.10 8.67
N TYR A 21 43.81 15.08 9.84
CA TYR A 21 42.53 15.72 10.10
C TYR A 21 42.60 16.61 11.35
N THR A 22 43.27 17.76 11.24
CA THR A 22 43.38 18.76 12.33
C THR A 22 42.08 19.53 12.61
N ALA A 23 41.06 19.40 11.76
CA ALA A 23 39.72 19.94 12.00
C ALA A 23 38.66 19.08 11.29
N LEU A 24 37.57 18.77 12.00
CA LEU A 24 36.34 18.29 11.34
C LEU A 24 35.90 19.37 10.34
N PRO A 25 35.59 19.01 9.08
CA PRO A 25 35.05 19.98 8.13
C PRO A 25 33.81 20.64 8.72
N GLU A 26 33.82 21.96 8.86
CA GLU A 26 32.61 22.74 9.14
C GLU A 26 31.73 22.68 7.89
N HIS A 27 30.88 21.66 7.82
CA HIS A 27 29.76 21.65 6.92
C HIS A 27 28.77 22.70 7.43
N GLY A 28 28.90 23.95 6.96
CA GLY A 28 27.83 24.93 7.14
C GLY A 28 26.52 24.30 6.70
N LEU A 29 25.53 24.23 7.59
CA LEU A 29 24.20 23.74 7.23
C LEU A 29 23.73 24.61 6.06
N PRO A 30 23.65 24.08 4.82
CA PRO A 30 23.13 24.89 3.73
C PRO A 30 21.74 25.34 4.16
N GLU A 31 21.42 26.62 3.99
CA GLU A 31 20.04 27.10 4.17
C GLU A 31 19.14 26.16 3.37
N ARG A 32 18.38 25.33 4.08
CA ARG A 32 17.65 24.23 3.48
C ARG A 32 16.47 24.85 2.75
N ARG A 33 16.65 25.13 1.45
CA ARG A 33 15.61 25.74 0.62
C ARG A 33 14.35 24.86 0.69
N LEU A 34 13.28 25.40 1.26
CA LEU A 34 12.01 24.71 1.39
C LEU A 34 11.35 24.55 0.02
N LYS A 35 10.74 23.39 -0.21
CA LYS A 35 9.96 23.11 -1.41
C LYS A 35 8.61 23.81 -1.33
N VAL A 36 8.18 24.35 -2.47
CA VAL A 36 6.94 25.13 -2.60
C VAL A 36 6.05 24.64 -3.74
N ASP A 37 6.51 23.64 -4.49
CA ASP A 37 5.82 23.06 -5.64
C ASP A 37 4.95 21.88 -5.19
N PHE A 38 3.69 22.16 -4.87
CA PHE A 38 2.74 21.15 -4.39
C PHE A 38 2.07 20.39 -5.55
N GLN A 39 2.01 19.06 -5.41
CA GLN A 39 1.51 18.13 -6.43
C GLN A 39 0.13 17.57 -6.03
N PRO A 40 -0.63 16.96 -6.97
CA PRO A 40 -1.97 16.44 -6.68
C PRO A 40 -2.02 15.46 -5.50
N TRP A 41 -0.99 14.64 -5.30
CA TRP A 41 -0.91 13.69 -4.17
C TRP A 41 -0.61 14.34 -2.81
N HIS A 42 -0.34 15.65 -2.76
CA HIS A 42 -0.27 16.46 -1.54
C HIS A 42 -1.63 17.01 -1.12
N HIS A 43 -2.70 16.80 -1.89
CA HIS A 43 -4.03 17.30 -1.53
C HIS A 43 -4.49 16.74 -0.16
N PRO A 44 -5.13 17.54 0.72
CA PRO A 44 -5.56 17.11 2.05
C PRO A 44 -6.38 15.81 2.07
N ARG A 45 -7.17 15.55 1.03
CA ARG A 45 -7.92 14.29 0.85
C ARG A 45 -7.01 13.05 0.93
N LYS A 46 -5.81 13.08 0.35
CA LYS A 46 -4.88 11.94 0.41
C LYS A 46 -4.38 11.69 1.83
N GLN A 47 -4.35 12.72 2.68
CA GLN A 47 -4.03 12.54 4.09
C GLN A 47 -5.12 11.77 4.84
N TYR A 48 -6.38 11.91 4.43
CA TYR A 48 -7.46 11.07 4.97
C TYR A 48 -7.17 9.59 4.69
N VAL A 49 -6.84 9.25 3.44
CA VAL A 49 -6.48 7.87 3.05
C VAL A 49 -5.29 7.35 3.88
N ARG A 50 -4.21 8.15 4.00
CA ARG A 50 -3.04 7.78 4.81
C ARG A 50 -3.39 7.48 6.26
N ILE A 51 -4.24 8.29 6.89
CA ILE A 51 -4.53 8.19 8.33
C ILE A 51 -5.63 7.18 8.64
N GLU A 52 -6.76 7.29 7.94
CA GLU A 52 -8.00 6.56 8.24
C GLU A 52 -8.07 5.20 7.54
N GLN A 53 -7.27 4.97 6.50
CA GLN A 53 -7.12 3.63 5.89
C GLN A 53 -5.79 3.00 6.27
N TRP A 54 -4.67 3.57 5.83
CA TRP A 54 -3.37 2.89 5.94
C TRP A 54 -2.87 2.80 7.39
N CYS A 55 -2.75 3.95 8.07
CA CYS A 55 -2.29 4.00 9.45
C CYS A 55 -3.27 3.32 10.41
N ALA A 56 -4.58 3.49 10.19
CA ALA A 56 -5.61 2.84 10.99
C ALA A 56 -5.55 1.31 10.86
N GLY A 57 -5.46 0.79 9.64
CA GLY A 57 -5.31 -0.64 9.37
C GLY A 57 -4.05 -1.21 10.03
N VAL A 58 -2.89 -0.57 9.83
CA VAL A 58 -1.62 -1.00 10.43
C VAL A 58 -1.70 -1.00 11.95
N ARG A 59 -2.24 0.07 12.56
CA ARG A 59 -2.43 0.16 14.02
C ARG A 59 -3.30 -0.97 14.56
N ALA A 60 -4.34 -1.35 13.84
CA ALA A 60 -5.23 -2.46 14.22
C ALA A 60 -4.59 -3.84 14.00
N LEU A 61 -3.69 -3.98 13.03
CA LEU A 61 -3.03 -5.24 12.71
C LEU A 61 -1.87 -5.58 13.66
N ILE A 62 -1.07 -4.58 14.09
CA ILE A 62 0.07 -4.78 15.00
C ILE A 62 -0.25 -5.70 16.19
N PRO A 63 -1.30 -5.44 17.00
CA PRO A 63 -1.64 -6.31 18.13
C PRO A 63 -2.14 -7.70 17.69
N ARG A 64 -2.78 -7.83 16.52
CA ARG A 64 -3.23 -9.14 15.99
C ARG A 64 -2.07 -10.02 15.54
N LEU A 65 -0.97 -9.41 15.15
CA LEU A 65 0.29 -10.10 14.84
C LEU A 65 1.11 -10.42 16.09
N SER A 66 0.68 -9.96 17.27
CA SER A 66 1.42 -10.11 18.53
C SER A 66 2.85 -9.57 18.47
N LEU A 67 3.10 -8.54 17.65
CA LEU A 67 4.42 -7.91 17.54
C LEU A 67 4.76 -7.19 18.85
N GLN A 68 5.99 -7.41 19.34
CA GLN A 68 6.55 -6.82 20.54
C GLN A 68 7.50 -5.66 20.20
N THR A 69 7.86 -4.86 21.20
CA THR A 69 8.88 -3.81 21.06
C THR A 69 10.16 -4.38 20.45
N GLY A 70 10.67 -3.74 19.40
CA GLY A 70 11.84 -4.17 18.65
C GLY A 70 11.55 -5.13 17.48
N ASP A 71 10.37 -5.75 17.43
CA ASP A 71 9.95 -6.53 16.26
C ASP A 71 9.81 -5.65 15.02
N SER A 72 9.82 -6.26 13.85
CA SER A 72 9.75 -5.55 12.56
C SER A 72 8.39 -5.70 11.87
N PHE A 73 7.76 -4.57 11.57
CA PHE A 73 6.63 -4.49 10.68
C PHE A 73 7.10 -4.42 9.22
N ARG A 74 6.88 -5.49 8.43
CA ARG A 74 7.29 -5.58 7.03
C ARG A 74 6.25 -4.94 6.11
N TYR A 75 6.65 -3.94 5.34
CA TYR A 75 5.77 -3.13 4.51
C TYR A 75 6.27 -3.04 3.06
N LEU A 76 5.47 -3.45 2.09
CA LEU A 76 5.73 -3.19 0.67
C LEU A 76 4.95 -1.95 0.24
N THR A 77 5.58 -1.02 -0.47
CA THR A 77 4.89 0.20 -0.93
C THR A 77 5.38 0.72 -2.28
N LEU A 78 4.61 1.65 -2.86
CA LEU A 78 4.95 2.41 -4.06
C LEU A 78 5.19 3.88 -3.68
N PRO A 79 6.30 4.20 -3.01
CA PRO A 79 6.47 5.53 -2.44
C PRO A 79 6.78 6.55 -3.54
N GLY A 80 6.21 7.75 -3.40
CA GLY A 80 6.70 8.92 -4.12
C GLY A 80 8.10 9.31 -3.68
N ASN A 81 8.69 10.34 -4.31
CA ASN A 81 10.07 10.75 -4.05
C ASN A 81 10.31 11.21 -2.61
N GLU A 82 9.24 11.60 -1.90
CA GLU A 82 9.30 12.08 -0.52
C GLU A 82 9.02 11.02 0.54
N LEU A 83 8.62 9.80 0.13
CA LEU A 83 8.24 8.69 1.00
C LEU A 83 7.18 9.07 2.07
N LEU A 84 6.17 9.87 1.68
CA LEU A 84 5.15 10.39 2.60
C LEU A 84 4.32 9.28 3.28
N ASP A 85 4.09 8.18 2.56
CA ASP A 85 3.45 6.96 3.05
C ASP A 85 4.30 6.29 4.14
N VAL A 86 5.60 6.09 3.89
CA VAL A 86 6.54 5.53 4.88
C VAL A 86 6.64 6.43 6.10
N ARG A 87 6.75 7.75 5.93
CA ARG A 87 6.79 8.72 7.04
C ARG A 87 5.51 8.70 7.87
N ALA A 88 4.35 8.54 7.24
CA ALA A 88 3.08 8.43 7.95
C ALA A 88 3.02 7.13 8.78
N LEU A 89 3.44 5.99 8.20
CA LEU A 89 3.45 4.69 8.88
C LEU A 89 4.53 4.57 9.94
N HIS A 90 5.69 5.23 9.76
CA HIS A 90 6.75 5.32 10.75
C HIS A 90 6.21 5.81 12.08
N GLY A 91 5.43 6.90 12.09
CA GLY A 91 4.83 7.41 13.32
C GLY A 91 3.88 6.41 14.01
N VAL A 92 3.26 5.49 13.28
CA VAL A 92 2.45 4.40 13.88
C VAL A 92 3.36 3.36 14.54
N CYS A 93 4.42 2.95 13.84
CA CYS A 93 5.36 1.92 14.31
C CYS A 93 6.18 2.41 15.51
N GLU A 94 6.67 3.65 15.45
CA GLU A 94 7.42 4.30 16.52
C GLU A 94 6.61 4.35 17.83
N ARG A 95 5.34 4.76 17.76
CA ARG A 95 4.44 4.77 18.94
C ARG A 95 4.17 3.37 19.50
N ALA A 96 4.26 2.33 18.68
CA ALA A 96 4.12 0.94 19.10
C ALA A 96 5.47 0.33 19.56
N GLY A 97 6.58 1.08 19.48
CA GLY A 97 7.92 0.59 19.82
C GLY A 97 8.48 -0.44 18.85
N ILE A 98 7.89 -0.59 17.65
CA ILE A 98 8.30 -1.57 16.64
C ILE A 98 9.09 -0.91 15.52
N ASN A 99 9.97 -1.67 14.88
CA ASN A 99 10.72 -1.23 13.71
C ASN A 99 9.85 -1.31 12.45
N LEU A 100 9.91 -0.31 11.57
CA LEU A 100 9.33 -0.37 10.22
C LEU A 100 10.41 -0.83 9.24
N ARG A 101 10.19 -1.99 8.61
CA ARG A 101 11.02 -2.49 7.51
C ARG A 101 10.25 -2.36 6.20
N TYR A 102 10.66 -1.43 5.34
CA TYR A 102 9.95 -1.18 4.08
C TYR A 102 10.74 -1.62 2.84
N LEU A 103 10.02 -2.11 1.83
CA LEU A 103 10.50 -2.30 0.47
C LEU A 103 9.66 -1.43 -0.47
N GLY A 104 10.27 -0.38 -1.03
CA GLY A 104 9.63 0.53 -1.97
C GLY A 104 9.97 0.21 -3.42
N PHE A 105 9.06 0.48 -4.35
CA PHE A 105 9.33 0.56 -5.79
C PHE A 105 9.05 1.97 -6.29
N ASN A 106 10.04 2.62 -6.90
CA ASN A 106 9.88 3.93 -7.51
C ASN A 106 10.67 4.01 -8.81
N SER A 107 10.00 4.24 -9.93
CA SER A 107 10.62 4.32 -11.26
C SER A 107 11.11 5.73 -11.59
N VAL A 108 11.91 6.33 -10.72
CA VAL A 108 12.63 7.57 -11.05
C VAL A 108 13.67 7.27 -12.14
N GLY A 109 13.82 8.18 -13.10
CA GLY A 109 14.85 8.06 -14.14
C GLY A 109 16.24 8.31 -13.55
N ALA A 110 17.25 7.59 -14.06
CA ALA A 110 18.64 7.80 -13.67
C ALA A 110 19.12 9.22 -14.04
N ASN A 111 19.93 9.81 -13.17
CA ASN A 111 20.49 11.16 -13.30
C ASN A 111 19.42 12.28 -13.39
N THR A 112 18.31 12.12 -12.68
CA THR A 112 17.23 13.12 -12.62
C THR A 112 17.19 13.81 -11.26
N ALA A 113 16.63 15.03 -11.21
CA ALA A 113 16.37 15.72 -9.94
C ALA A 113 15.47 14.89 -9.00
N SER A 114 14.54 14.12 -9.57
CA SER A 114 13.68 13.17 -8.84
C SER A 114 14.49 12.06 -8.17
N GLN A 115 15.55 11.56 -8.81
CA GLN A 115 16.45 10.57 -8.22
C GLN A 115 17.21 11.15 -7.03
N SER A 116 17.76 12.37 -7.17
CA SER A 116 18.44 13.05 -6.06
C SER A 116 17.49 13.30 -4.88
N GLU A 117 16.25 13.70 -5.15
CA GLU A 117 15.22 13.91 -4.15
C GLU A 117 14.82 12.61 -3.44
N LEU A 118 14.69 11.50 -4.18
CA LEU A 118 14.42 10.18 -3.63
C LEU A 118 15.56 9.70 -2.73
N ALA A 119 16.81 9.81 -3.20
CA ALA A 119 17.99 9.40 -2.43
C ALA A 119 18.13 10.21 -1.12
N LEU A 120 17.92 11.53 -1.18
CA LEU A 120 17.92 12.39 -0.01
C LEU A 120 16.81 11.99 0.97
N SER A 121 15.58 11.82 0.48
CA SER A 121 14.45 11.43 1.32
C SER A 121 14.63 10.04 1.94
N GLN A 122 15.22 9.08 1.21
CA GLN A 122 15.55 7.76 1.74
C GLN A 122 16.61 7.84 2.84
N SER A 123 17.67 8.64 2.64
CA SER A 123 18.70 8.86 3.67
C SER A 123 18.11 9.44 4.96
N GLU A 124 17.23 10.43 4.84
CA GLU A 124 16.55 11.02 6.00
C GLU A 124 15.63 10.02 6.70
N VAL A 125 14.85 9.24 5.95
CA VAL A 125 13.96 8.24 6.54
C VAL A 125 14.78 7.17 7.25
N LEU A 126 15.87 6.68 6.67
CA LEU A 126 16.76 5.69 7.30
C LEU A 126 17.45 6.22 8.57
N ALA A 127 17.57 7.54 8.71
CA ALA A 127 18.12 8.18 9.91
C ALA A 127 17.08 8.29 11.05
N LEU A 128 15.80 8.04 10.80
CA LEU A 128 14.77 8.04 11.84
C LEU A 128 14.94 6.84 12.79
N SER A 129 14.52 7.04 14.04
CA SER A 129 14.30 5.98 15.01
C SER A 129 13.39 4.90 14.45
N ASN A 130 13.60 3.65 14.84
CA ASN A 130 12.70 2.55 14.52
C ASN A 130 12.47 2.31 13.01
N ILE A 131 13.43 2.69 12.16
CA ILE A 131 13.49 2.21 10.77
C ILE A 131 14.54 1.10 10.69
N ASP A 132 14.14 -0.04 10.11
CA ASP A 132 15.06 -1.15 9.88
C ASP A 132 16.08 -0.76 8.79
N ARG A 133 17.37 -1.01 9.04
CA ARG A 133 18.48 -0.71 8.11
C ARG A 133 18.40 -1.48 6.79
N LEU A 134 17.66 -2.59 6.75
CA LEU A 134 17.38 -3.35 5.53
C LEU A 134 16.26 -2.74 4.71
N SER A 135 15.66 -1.62 5.14
CA SER A 135 14.67 -0.90 4.36
C SER A 135 15.31 -0.26 3.14
N MET A 136 14.61 -0.32 2.01
CA MET A 136 15.13 0.26 0.78
C MET A 136 14.03 0.63 -0.20
N VAL A 137 14.33 1.57 -1.10
CA VAL A 137 13.56 1.79 -2.33
C VAL A 137 14.36 1.24 -3.51
N LEU A 138 13.74 0.41 -4.33
CA LEU A 138 14.27 -0.04 -5.59
C LEU A 138 13.86 0.95 -6.68
N GLU A 139 14.86 1.43 -7.42
CA GLU A 139 14.67 2.23 -8.63
C GLU A 139 14.20 1.34 -9.81
N ASP A 140 13.02 0.76 -9.65
CA ASP A 140 12.41 -0.17 -10.61
C ASP A 140 10.88 -0.02 -10.59
N ARG A 141 10.23 -0.62 -11.58
CA ARG A 141 8.78 -0.78 -11.63
C ARG A 141 8.36 -1.95 -10.75
N LEU A 142 7.19 -1.85 -10.13
CA LEU A 142 6.60 -2.98 -9.42
C LEU A 142 6.44 -4.19 -10.35
N GLU A 143 6.04 -3.96 -11.60
CA GLU A 143 5.79 -4.99 -12.60
C GLU A 143 7.03 -5.86 -12.89
N SER A 144 8.23 -5.39 -12.57
CA SER A 144 9.46 -6.18 -12.69
C SER A 144 9.46 -7.40 -11.74
N VAL A 145 8.62 -7.44 -10.70
CA VAL A 145 8.45 -8.63 -9.84
C VAL A 145 7.86 -9.84 -10.57
N VAL A 146 7.22 -9.64 -11.72
CA VAL A 146 6.66 -10.73 -12.53
C VAL A 146 7.77 -11.64 -13.07
N ASN A 147 8.95 -11.09 -13.31
CA ASN A 147 10.12 -11.84 -13.77
C ASN A 147 10.89 -12.41 -12.57
N SER A 148 10.84 -13.73 -12.37
CA SER A 148 11.53 -14.42 -11.27
C SER A 148 13.06 -14.28 -11.26
N ARG A 149 13.66 -13.83 -12.36
CA ARG A 149 15.11 -13.57 -12.45
C ARG A 149 15.49 -12.13 -12.09
N SER A 150 14.52 -11.22 -11.98
CA SER A 150 14.77 -9.80 -11.73
C SER A 150 15.27 -9.55 -10.29
N VAL A 151 15.97 -8.43 -10.10
CA VAL A 151 16.34 -7.97 -8.75
C VAL A 151 15.09 -7.65 -7.95
N ALA A 152 14.09 -7.03 -8.58
CA ALA A 152 12.78 -6.76 -7.99
C ALA A 152 12.17 -8.02 -7.34
N PHE A 153 12.06 -9.12 -8.07
CA PHE A 153 11.51 -10.37 -7.55
C PHE A 153 12.32 -10.91 -6.37
N LYS A 154 13.64 -11.02 -6.52
CA LYS A 154 14.52 -11.55 -5.46
C LYS A 154 14.44 -10.72 -4.17
N ARG A 155 14.36 -9.39 -4.28
CA ARG A 155 14.23 -8.50 -3.13
C ARG A 155 12.85 -8.59 -2.48
N THR A 156 11.79 -8.72 -3.28
CA THR A 156 10.43 -8.96 -2.78
C THR A 156 10.35 -10.29 -2.04
N GLU A 157 10.90 -11.37 -2.60
CA GLU A 157 10.95 -12.69 -1.96
C GLU A 157 11.75 -12.67 -0.64
N GLN A 158 12.90 -12.00 -0.61
CA GLN A 158 13.71 -11.84 0.61
C GLN A 158 13.07 -10.95 1.67
N GLY A 159 12.21 -10.01 1.25
CA GLY A 159 11.56 -9.04 2.10
C GLY A 159 10.21 -9.49 2.65
N GLY A 160 9.52 -10.40 1.95
CA GLY A 160 8.20 -10.89 2.34
C GLY A 160 8.23 -12.25 3.08
N PRO A 161 7.06 -12.81 3.42
CA PRO A 161 5.74 -12.19 3.31
C PRO A 161 5.60 -10.91 4.15
N PHE A 162 4.88 -9.93 3.62
CA PHE A 162 4.68 -8.61 4.22
C PHE A 162 3.47 -8.60 5.17
N HIS A 163 3.50 -7.73 6.17
CA HIS A 163 2.36 -7.46 7.04
C HIS A 163 1.38 -6.49 6.40
N ALA A 164 1.87 -5.57 5.57
CA ALA A 164 1.03 -4.74 4.72
C ALA A 164 1.68 -4.52 3.35
N ILE A 165 0.84 -4.45 2.33
CA ILE A 165 1.20 -4.10 0.95
C ILE A 165 0.36 -2.88 0.57
N ASN A 166 1.00 -1.80 0.13
CA ASN A 166 0.33 -0.59 -0.36
C ASN A 166 0.64 -0.36 -1.83
N LEU A 167 -0.37 -0.55 -2.67
CA LEU A 167 -0.33 -0.30 -4.10
C LEU A 167 -1.03 1.03 -4.38
N ASP A 168 -0.35 2.15 -4.11
CA ASP A 168 -0.83 3.50 -4.46
C ASP A 168 -0.49 3.80 -5.93
N LEU A 169 -1.24 3.18 -6.85
CA LEU A 169 -1.06 3.30 -8.29
C LEU A 169 -1.61 4.66 -8.76
N CYS A 170 -0.78 5.42 -9.46
CA CYS A 170 -1.21 6.64 -10.16
C CYS A 170 -2.04 6.31 -11.42
N ASP A 171 -1.83 5.12 -11.99
CA ASP A 171 -2.55 4.60 -13.15
C ASP A 171 -3.60 3.56 -12.74
N ALA A 172 -4.38 3.09 -13.72
CA ALA A 172 -5.32 2.00 -13.49
C ALA A 172 -4.58 0.68 -13.24
N LEU A 173 -5.14 -0.19 -12.40
CA LEU A 173 -4.64 -1.55 -12.19
C LEU A 173 -4.80 -2.42 -13.45
N THR A 174 -5.79 -2.11 -14.29
CA THR A 174 -6.35 -2.98 -15.32
C THR A 174 -6.08 -2.54 -16.75
N PHE A 175 -5.26 -1.51 -16.99
CA PHE A 175 -5.08 -0.94 -18.33
C PHE A 175 -4.15 -1.71 -19.27
N ARG A 176 -3.29 -2.59 -18.76
CA ARG A 176 -2.31 -3.34 -19.58
C ARG A 176 -2.67 -4.82 -19.66
N GLU A 177 -2.50 -5.39 -20.84
CA GLU A 177 -2.61 -6.83 -21.05
C GLU A 177 -1.53 -7.62 -20.28
N ILE A 178 -1.91 -8.84 -19.92
CA ILE A 178 -1.06 -9.85 -19.27
C ILE A 178 -0.09 -10.46 -20.31
N GLY A 179 1.10 -10.88 -19.86
CA GLY A 179 2.09 -11.56 -20.71
C GLY A 179 2.92 -10.63 -21.59
N GLY A 180 2.72 -9.32 -21.47
CA GLY A 180 3.57 -8.32 -22.12
C GLY A 180 5.00 -8.30 -21.55
N ARG A 181 5.99 -7.90 -22.36
CA ARG A 181 7.41 -7.84 -21.95
C ARG A 181 7.68 -6.98 -20.70
N ARG A 182 6.81 -6.01 -20.41
CA ARG A 182 6.94 -5.08 -19.28
C ARG A 182 6.21 -5.55 -18.02
N GLY A 183 5.42 -6.62 -18.11
CA GLY A 183 4.43 -7.00 -17.11
C GLY A 183 3.29 -5.98 -16.97
N SER A 184 2.29 -6.36 -16.18
CA SER A 184 1.15 -5.52 -15.80
C SER A 184 1.05 -5.38 -14.28
N PRO A 185 0.45 -4.29 -13.77
CA PRO A 185 0.16 -4.15 -12.34
C PRO A 185 -0.66 -5.31 -11.77
N LEU A 186 -1.59 -5.87 -12.56
CA LEU A 186 -2.40 -7.03 -12.17
C LEU A 186 -1.57 -8.31 -12.03
N GLU A 187 -0.63 -8.59 -12.94
CA GLU A 187 0.33 -9.71 -12.80
C GLU A 187 1.23 -9.52 -11.57
N ALA A 188 1.69 -8.30 -11.34
CA ALA A 188 2.50 -7.99 -10.18
C ALA A 188 1.73 -8.26 -8.88
N MET A 189 0.47 -7.84 -8.81
CA MET A 189 -0.43 -8.18 -7.70
C MET A 189 -0.59 -9.69 -7.54
N GLY A 190 -0.77 -10.44 -8.64
CA GLY A 190 -0.79 -11.91 -8.62
C GLY A 190 0.47 -12.52 -7.99
N LYS A 191 1.66 -12.03 -8.37
CA LYS A 191 2.93 -12.47 -7.76
C LYS A 191 3.07 -12.11 -6.29
N LEU A 192 2.56 -10.95 -5.88
CA LEU A 192 2.52 -10.59 -4.47
C LEU A 192 1.58 -11.52 -3.69
N LEU A 193 0.42 -11.87 -4.24
CA LEU A 193 -0.49 -12.84 -3.62
C LEU A 193 0.16 -14.22 -3.48
N GLU A 194 0.86 -14.71 -4.50
CA GLU A 194 1.64 -15.97 -4.44
C GLU A 194 2.65 -15.98 -3.29
N LEU A 195 3.32 -14.85 -3.03
CA LEU A 195 4.23 -14.72 -1.90
C LEU A 195 3.47 -14.66 -0.57
N GLN A 196 2.37 -13.90 -0.51
CA GLN A 196 1.61 -13.72 0.73
C GLN A 196 0.95 -15.00 1.23
N VAL A 197 0.50 -15.90 0.34
CA VAL A 197 -0.14 -17.16 0.74
C VAL A 197 0.82 -18.15 1.43
N GLN A 198 2.13 -17.91 1.36
CA GLN A 198 3.14 -18.68 2.11
C GLN A 198 3.07 -18.43 3.62
N SER A 199 2.44 -17.34 4.05
CA SER A 199 2.15 -17.05 5.46
C SER A 199 0.69 -17.32 5.81
N THR A 200 0.44 -17.73 7.05
CA THR A 200 -0.92 -17.83 7.64
C THR A 200 -1.26 -16.62 8.50
N SER A 201 -0.28 -15.75 8.81
CA SER A 201 -0.51 -14.52 9.58
C SER A 201 -1.43 -13.56 8.81
N PRO A 202 -2.30 -12.82 9.51
CA PRO A 202 -3.14 -11.81 8.86
C PRO A 202 -2.27 -10.70 8.26
N TRP A 203 -2.71 -10.13 7.15
CA TRP A 203 -1.98 -9.06 6.46
C TRP A 203 -2.95 -8.11 5.74
N LEU A 204 -2.45 -6.91 5.43
CA LEU A 204 -3.25 -5.84 4.81
C LEU A 204 -2.87 -5.64 3.34
N LEU A 205 -3.87 -5.43 2.50
CA LEU A 205 -3.70 -4.98 1.13
C LEU A 205 -4.40 -3.63 0.96
N PHE A 206 -3.64 -2.58 0.72
CA PHE A 206 -4.15 -1.29 0.30
C PHE A 206 -4.00 -1.15 -1.20
N VAL A 207 -5.08 -0.80 -1.89
CA VAL A 207 -5.08 -0.55 -3.33
C VAL A 207 -5.67 0.82 -3.56
N THR A 208 -4.86 1.73 -4.08
CA THR A 208 -5.36 2.96 -4.68
C THR A 208 -5.09 2.89 -6.17
N THR A 209 -6.13 3.06 -6.99
CA THR A 209 -6.04 2.86 -8.44
C THR A 209 -6.96 3.83 -9.14
N LYS A 210 -6.58 4.22 -10.35
CA LYS A 210 -7.51 4.84 -11.28
C LYS A 210 -8.56 3.81 -11.73
N ALA A 211 -9.83 4.19 -11.72
CA ALA A 211 -10.97 3.40 -12.12
C ALA A 211 -11.82 4.23 -13.09
N GLU A 212 -11.65 3.96 -14.39
CA GLU A 212 -12.44 4.54 -15.46
C GLU A 212 -12.80 3.45 -16.48
N PRO A 213 -14.04 3.40 -17.04
CA PRO A 213 -14.44 2.43 -18.05
C PRO A 213 -13.43 2.26 -19.18
N ALA A 214 -12.93 3.39 -19.72
CA ALA A 214 -11.98 3.41 -20.82
C ALA A 214 -10.59 2.83 -20.48
N LEU A 215 -10.25 2.73 -19.20
CA LEU A 215 -8.98 2.19 -18.71
C LEU A 215 -9.08 0.74 -18.23
N VAL A 216 -10.28 0.13 -18.27
CA VAL A 216 -10.46 -1.28 -17.97
C VAL A 216 -10.28 -2.10 -19.24
N ALA A 217 -9.15 -2.79 -19.37
CA ALA A 217 -8.94 -3.72 -20.47
C ALA A 217 -9.99 -4.83 -20.46
N GLU A 218 -10.38 -5.29 -21.66
CA GLU A 218 -11.47 -6.25 -21.84
C GLU A 218 -11.25 -7.56 -21.05
N PHE A 219 -10.03 -8.10 -21.07
CA PHE A 219 -9.70 -9.32 -20.32
C PHE A 219 -9.93 -9.17 -18.80
N ALA A 220 -9.66 -7.98 -18.25
CA ALA A 220 -9.83 -7.70 -16.83
C ALA A 220 -11.32 -7.59 -16.49
N ARG A 221 -12.08 -6.86 -17.33
CA ARG A 221 -13.55 -6.77 -17.21
C ARG A 221 -14.19 -8.16 -17.23
N GLU A 222 -13.82 -9.00 -18.20
CA GLU A 222 -14.34 -10.37 -18.29
C GLU A 222 -13.94 -11.21 -17.07
N GLY A 223 -12.68 -11.10 -16.62
CA GLY A 223 -12.21 -11.82 -15.44
C GLY A 223 -12.99 -11.46 -14.17
N PHE A 224 -13.22 -10.16 -13.96
CA PHE A 224 -14.02 -9.64 -12.87
C PHE A 224 -15.48 -10.09 -12.97
N MET A 225 -16.10 -10.00 -14.15
CA MET A 225 -17.47 -10.46 -14.36
C MET A 225 -17.63 -11.96 -14.15
N ARG A 226 -16.67 -12.79 -14.60
CA ARG A 226 -16.66 -14.23 -14.31
C ARG A 226 -16.62 -14.49 -12.81
N ALA A 227 -15.79 -13.76 -12.06
CA ALA A 227 -15.69 -13.91 -10.60
C ALA A 227 -16.96 -13.47 -9.86
N VAL A 228 -17.66 -12.45 -10.35
CA VAL A 228 -18.95 -12.00 -9.80
C VAL A 228 -20.05 -13.02 -10.12
N ASN A 229 -20.15 -13.44 -11.38
CA ASN A 229 -21.18 -14.35 -11.86
C ASN A 229 -21.11 -15.72 -11.18
N ALA A 230 -19.90 -16.24 -10.92
CA ALA A 230 -19.73 -17.50 -10.20
C ALA A 230 -20.46 -17.52 -8.84
N ASN A 231 -20.48 -16.39 -8.12
CA ASN A 231 -21.19 -16.29 -6.85
C ASN A 231 -22.67 -15.94 -7.00
N ALA A 232 -23.04 -15.17 -8.02
CA ALA A 232 -24.43 -14.88 -8.31
C ALA A 232 -25.20 -16.14 -8.76
N GLU A 233 -24.52 -17.06 -9.44
CA GLU A 233 -25.03 -18.40 -9.78
C GLU A 233 -25.10 -19.31 -8.56
N ALA A 234 -24.11 -19.25 -7.66
CA ALA A 234 -24.06 -20.08 -6.46
C ALA A 234 -24.97 -19.62 -5.31
N SER A 235 -25.43 -18.35 -5.30
CA SER A 235 -26.21 -17.78 -4.20
C SER A 235 -27.20 -16.72 -4.65
N SER A 236 -28.49 -16.97 -4.40
CA SER A 236 -29.57 -15.99 -4.58
C SER A 236 -29.36 -14.74 -3.73
N ASP A 237 -28.84 -14.90 -2.51
CA ASP A 237 -28.61 -13.79 -1.59
C ASP A 237 -27.51 -12.87 -2.11
N PHE A 238 -26.43 -13.44 -2.68
CA PHE A 238 -25.39 -12.64 -3.31
C PHE A 238 -25.91 -11.95 -4.57
N ARG A 239 -26.75 -12.62 -5.36
CA ARG A 239 -27.42 -12.02 -6.52
C ARG A 239 -28.30 -10.83 -6.12
N GLN A 240 -29.06 -10.94 -5.02
CA GLN A 240 -29.85 -9.83 -4.48
C GLN A 240 -28.96 -8.69 -3.99
N ALA A 241 -27.92 -8.98 -3.21
CA ALA A 241 -26.98 -7.96 -2.73
C ALA A 241 -26.33 -7.19 -3.90
N LEU A 242 -26.01 -7.89 -4.99
CA LEU A 242 -25.47 -7.27 -6.20
C LEU A 242 -26.49 -6.35 -6.88
N ALA A 243 -27.76 -6.77 -6.99
CA ALA A 243 -28.83 -5.96 -7.54
C ALA A 243 -29.05 -4.67 -6.71
N ASP A 244 -29.05 -4.80 -5.39
CA ASP A 244 -29.18 -3.67 -4.45
C ASP A 244 -28.02 -2.68 -4.62
N LEU A 245 -26.79 -3.17 -4.79
CA LEU A 245 -25.59 -2.34 -4.97
C LEU A 245 -25.67 -1.40 -6.17
N ILE A 246 -26.26 -1.85 -7.27
CA ILE A 246 -26.38 -1.06 -8.51
C ILE A 246 -27.79 -0.50 -8.75
N ALA A 247 -28.69 -0.67 -7.77
CA ALA A 247 -30.10 -0.31 -7.87
C ALA A 247 -30.78 -0.89 -9.13
N ALA A 248 -30.54 -2.18 -9.38
CA ALA A 248 -31.11 -2.93 -10.50
C ALA A 248 -32.26 -3.84 -10.06
N ASP A 249 -33.15 -4.13 -11.00
CA ASP A 249 -34.13 -5.21 -10.83
C ASP A 249 -33.45 -6.58 -11.06
N LEU A 250 -33.81 -7.58 -10.25
CA LEU A 250 -33.28 -8.94 -10.34
C LEU A 250 -33.55 -9.60 -11.70
N MET A 251 -34.69 -9.28 -12.33
CA MET A 251 -35.08 -9.85 -13.63
C MET A 251 -34.15 -9.42 -14.76
N ASN A 252 -33.61 -8.20 -14.69
CA ASN A 252 -32.75 -7.61 -15.73
C ASN A 252 -31.31 -7.39 -15.24
N LEU A 253 -30.90 -8.10 -14.19
CA LEU A 253 -29.62 -7.88 -13.53
C LEU A 253 -28.43 -7.97 -14.51
N ASP A 254 -28.43 -8.92 -15.43
CA ASP A 254 -27.33 -9.11 -16.39
C ASP A 254 -27.16 -7.92 -17.35
N GLU A 255 -28.27 -7.31 -17.78
CA GLU A 255 -28.28 -6.10 -18.61
C GLU A 255 -27.79 -4.88 -17.82
N HIS A 256 -28.23 -4.77 -16.56
CA HIS A 256 -27.78 -3.71 -15.66
C HIS A 256 -26.29 -3.84 -15.30
N LEU A 257 -25.80 -5.05 -15.08
CA LEU A 257 -24.38 -5.30 -14.85
C LEU A 257 -23.56 -4.90 -16.08
N SER A 258 -24.01 -5.28 -17.28
CA SER A 258 -23.33 -4.96 -18.53
C SER A 258 -23.28 -3.45 -18.80
N SER A 259 -24.36 -2.73 -18.50
CA SER A 259 -24.42 -1.26 -18.66
C SER A 259 -23.62 -0.52 -17.58
N ALA A 260 -23.55 -1.03 -16.36
CA ALA A 260 -22.76 -0.44 -15.27
C ALA A 260 -21.25 -0.37 -15.58
N TRP A 261 -20.74 -1.10 -16.57
CA TRP A 261 -19.34 -1.00 -17.00
C TRP A 261 -19.06 0.12 -18.01
N GLN A 262 -20.08 0.83 -18.50
CA GLN A 262 -19.94 1.77 -19.61
C GLN A 262 -19.77 3.23 -19.14
N ASP A 263 -20.51 3.62 -18.09
CA ASP A 263 -20.60 5.01 -17.65
C ASP A 263 -19.72 5.28 -16.43
N GLN A 264 -19.07 6.45 -16.36
CA GLN A 264 -18.30 6.86 -15.18
C GLN A 264 -19.25 7.33 -14.07
N ASP A 265 -19.80 6.38 -13.32
CA ASP A 265 -20.72 6.66 -12.22
C ASP A 265 -20.47 5.79 -10.97
N GLN A 266 -21.31 5.95 -9.95
CA GLN A 266 -21.21 5.15 -8.73
C GLN A 266 -21.48 3.66 -8.96
N LYS A 267 -22.29 3.29 -9.96
CA LYS A 267 -22.56 1.88 -10.28
C LYS A 267 -21.30 1.24 -10.83
N PHE A 268 -20.60 1.93 -11.73
CA PHE A 268 -19.29 1.51 -12.23
C PHE A 268 -18.29 1.30 -11.09
N LEU A 269 -18.14 2.27 -10.19
CA LEU A 269 -17.19 2.14 -9.08
C LEU A 269 -17.54 0.96 -8.15
N ARG A 270 -18.82 0.74 -7.87
CA ARG A 270 -19.30 -0.39 -7.06
C ARG A 270 -19.06 -1.73 -7.76
N ILE A 271 -19.36 -1.85 -9.05
CA ILE A 271 -19.13 -3.11 -9.78
C ILE A 271 -17.64 -3.37 -9.99
N PHE A 272 -16.83 -2.34 -10.23
CA PHE A 272 -15.37 -2.45 -10.29
C PHE A 272 -14.81 -2.97 -8.96
N CYS A 273 -15.21 -2.35 -7.84
CA CYS A 273 -14.77 -2.76 -6.50
C CYS A 273 -15.21 -4.19 -6.17
N THR A 274 -16.45 -4.55 -6.50
CA THR A 274 -16.99 -5.90 -6.31
C THR A 274 -16.21 -6.91 -7.15
N GLY A 275 -15.97 -6.60 -8.43
CA GLY A 275 -15.21 -7.44 -9.36
C GLY A 275 -13.77 -7.69 -8.90
N LEU A 276 -13.05 -6.62 -8.53
CA LEU A 276 -11.69 -6.72 -7.99
C LEU A 276 -11.67 -7.54 -6.69
N GLY A 277 -12.56 -7.24 -5.74
CA GLY A 277 -12.64 -7.98 -4.49
C GLY A 277 -13.01 -9.46 -4.68
N LYS A 278 -13.92 -9.78 -5.61
CA LYS A 278 -14.30 -11.16 -5.94
C LYS A 278 -13.19 -11.92 -6.62
N TRP A 279 -12.44 -11.29 -7.51
CA TRP A 279 -11.26 -11.91 -8.12
C TRP A 279 -10.18 -12.21 -7.06
N LEU A 280 -9.87 -11.25 -6.18
CA LEU A 280 -8.96 -11.46 -5.06
C LEU A 280 -9.42 -12.61 -4.15
N LEU A 281 -10.69 -12.59 -3.74
CA LEU A 281 -11.29 -13.63 -2.91
C LEU A 281 -11.28 -14.99 -3.59
N GLY A 282 -11.52 -15.05 -4.91
CA GLY A 282 -11.47 -16.29 -5.68
C GLY A 282 -10.08 -16.94 -5.67
N ILE A 283 -9.02 -16.14 -5.80
CA ILE A 283 -7.63 -16.62 -5.67
C ILE A 283 -7.35 -17.09 -4.24
N LEU A 284 -7.70 -16.26 -3.26
CA LEU A 284 -7.39 -16.48 -1.83
C LEU A 284 -8.16 -17.66 -1.22
N ALA A 285 -9.40 -17.89 -1.65
CA ALA A 285 -10.23 -19.02 -1.25
C ALA A 285 -9.66 -20.37 -1.73
N GLN A 286 -8.88 -20.37 -2.81
CA GLN A 286 -8.24 -21.57 -3.37
C GLN A 286 -6.83 -21.83 -2.81
N ALA A 287 -6.31 -20.95 -1.96
CA ALA A 287 -5.04 -21.16 -1.28
C ALA A 287 -5.10 -22.36 -0.31
N ALA A 288 -3.94 -22.86 0.11
CA ALA A 288 -3.82 -23.93 1.10
C ALA A 288 -3.03 -23.44 2.33
N PRO A 289 -3.66 -23.21 3.51
CA PRO A 289 -5.11 -23.24 3.74
C PRO A 289 -5.86 -22.13 2.98
N PRO A 290 -7.20 -22.16 2.87
CA PRO A 290 -7.96 -21.05 2.30
C PRO A 290 -7.74 -19.76 3.10
N ARG A 291 -8.00 -18.62 2.46
CA ARG A 291 -7.90 -17.30 3.09
C ARG A 291 -9.23 -16.57 2.98
N ASP A 292 -9.61 -15.89 4.06
CA ASP A 292 -10.72 -14.94 4.09
C ASP A 292 -10.22 -13.55 3.65
N LEU A 293 -11.12 -12.77 3.06
CA LEU A 293 -10.86 -11.41 2.58
C LEU A 293 -11.97 -10.48 3.04
N GLU A 294 -11.62 -9.48 3.85
CA GLU A 294 -12.53 -8.48 4.37
C GLU A 294 -12.17 -7.10 3.81
N LEU A 295 -13.14 -6.40 3.20
CA LEU A 295 -12.99 -4.99 2.83
C LEU A 295 -13.24 -4.12 4.07
N LEU A 296 -12.19 -3.51 4.60
CA LEU A 296 -12.23 -2.70 5.82
C LEU A 296 -12.73 -1.28 5.57
N SER A 297 -12.36 -0.70 4.43
CA SER A 297 -12.70 0.67 4.06
C SER A 297 -12.59 0.85 2.56
N SER A 298 -13.49 1.65 2.00
CA SER A 298 -13.51 2.03 0.59
C SER A 298 -13.96 3.48 0.44
N CYS A 299 -13.27 4.24 -0.41
CA CYS A 299 -13.70 5.57 -0.82
C CYS A 299 -13.22 5.88 -2.24
N TYR A 300 -13.81 6.90 -2.85
CA TYR A 300 -13.35 7.45 -4.12
C TYR A 300 -13.17 8.96 -4.05
N TYR A 301 -12.38 9.51 -4.96
CA TYR A 301 -12.14 10.96 -5.08
C TYR A 301 -11.68 11.32 -6.49
N GLN A 302 -11.68 12.63 -6.78
CA GLN A 302 -11.15 13.16 -8.04
C GLN A 302 -9.63 13.34 -8.01
N SER A 303 -8.94 12.77 -9.01
CA SER A 303 -7.57 13.16 -9.35
C SER A 303 -7.49 14.13 -10.53
N GLY A 304 -8.52 14.16 -11.39
CA GLY A 304 -8.60 15.04 -12.55
C GLY A 304 -9.97 15.71 -12.72
N PRO A 305 -10.17 16.45 -13.82
CA PRO A 305 -11.42 17.19 -14.07
C PRO A 305 -12.61 16.30 -14.48
N ALA A 306 -12.38 15.05 -14.88
CA ALA A 306 -13.37 14.19 -15.54
C ALA A 306 -14.22 13.32 -14.59
N GLY A 307 -14.61 13.84 -13.43
CA GLY A 307 -15.35 13.09 -12.41
C GLY A 307 -14.46 12.18 -11.53
N PRO A 308 -15.03 11.50 -10.51
CA PRO A 308 -14.29 10.70 -9.55
C PRO A 308 -13.66 9.50 -10.23
N ASP A 309 -12.34 9.49 -10.35
CA ASP A 309 -11.60 8.51 -11.11
C ASP A 309 -10.61 7.70 -10.25
N MET A 310 -10.43 8.06 -8.98
CA MET A 310 -9.56 7.31 -8.07
C MET A 310 -10.37 6.54 -7.04
N LEU A 311 -10.08 5.25 -6.92
CA LEU A 311 -10.63 4.36 -5.91
C LEU A 311 -9.55 4.02 -4.89
N SER A 312 -9.88 4.03 -3.59
CA SER A 312 -8.98 3.63 -2.50
C SER A 312 -9.64 2.57 -1.62
N LEU A 313 -9.06 1.38 -1.62
CA LEU A 313 -9.57 0.18 -0.97
C LEU A 313 -8.57 -0.34 0.06
N ALA A 314 -9.07 -0.75 1.22
CA ALA A 314 -8.29 -1.38 2.27
C ALA A 314 -8.86 -2.76 2.58
N PHE A 315 -8.08 -3.81 2.35
CA PHE A 315 -8.47 -5.19 2.63
C PHE A 315 -7.65 -5.77 3.78
N LEU A 316 -8.29 -6.62 4.58
CA LEU A 316 -7.64 -7.53 5.51
C LEU A 316 -7.77 -8.95 4.96
N CYS A 317 -6.63 -9.63 4.82
CA CYS A 317 -6.59 -11.05 4.55
C CYS A 317 -6.26 -11.80 5.84
N SER A 318 -7.02 -12.86 6.14
CA SER A 318 -6.84 -13.69 7.34
C SER A 318 -6.97 -15.17 7.01
N THR A 319 -6.37 -16.02 7.83
CA THR A 319 -6.57 -17.48 7.73
C THR A 319 -7.69 -17.89 8.69
N PRO A 320 -8.84 -18.40 8.20
CA PRO A 320 -9.90 -18.87 9.07
C PRO A 320 -9.43 -20.09 9.88
N PRO A 321 -9.98 -20.33 11.09
CA PRO A 321 -9.71 -21.54 11.84
C PRO A 321 -10.09 -22.78 11.00
N MET A 322 -9.13 -23.70 10.84
CA MET A 322 -9.38 -24.96 10.16
C MET A 322 -9.64 -26.05 11.20
N PRO A 323 -10.74 -26.83 11.09
CA PRO A 323 -10.95 -27.97 11.96
C PRO A 323 -9.84 -28.99 11.76
N LEU A 324 -9.36 -29.59 12.85
CA LEU A 324 -8.42 -30.70 12.78
C LEU A 324 -9.14 -31.92 12.18
N HIS A 325 -8.69 -32.37 11.02
CA HIS A 325 -9.17 -33.61 10.42
C HIS A 325 -8.27 -34.77 10.85
N ASP A 326 -8.76 -35.63 11.75
CA ASP A 326 -8.08 -36.86 12.14
C ASP A 326 -8.61 -38.05 11.32
N PRO A 327 -7.90 -38.46 10.24
CA PRO A 327 -8.33 -39.60 9.42
C PRO A 327 -8.26 -40.93 10.18
N SER A 328 -7.53 -41.00 11.28
CA SER A 328 -7.39 -42.21 12.10
C SER A 328 -8.46 -42.36 13.17
N ALA A 329 -9.27 -41.31 13.39
CA ALA A 329 -10.31 -41.25 14.40
C ALA A 329 -9.83 -41.61 15.83
N LEU A 330 -8.56 -41.33 16.13
CA LEU A 330 -7.96 -41.51 17.44
C LEU A 330 -8.31 -40.36 18.39
N LEU A 331 -8.61 -39.18 17.85
CA LEU A 331 -9.02 -38.00 18.61
C LEU A 331 -10.54 -37.89 18.67
N PRO A 332 -11.11 -37.48 19.82
CA PRO A 332 -12.53 -37.18 19.92
C PRO A 332 -12.92 -36.05 18.96
N SER A 333 -14.01 -36.23 18.21
CA SER A 333 -14.51 -35.25 17.25
C SER A 333 -14.79 -33.92 17.95
N ALA A 334 -14.07 -32.87 17.58
CA ALA A 334 -14.41 -31.50 17.97
C ALA A 334 -15.81 -31.13 17.40
N PRO A 335 -16.58 -30.25 18.08
CA PRO A 335 -17.81 -29.73 17.50
C PRO A 335 -17.51 -29.05 16.15
N PRO A 336 -18.42 -29.13 15.18
CA PRO A 336 -18.19 -28.56 13.86
C PRO A 336 -18.04 -27.04 13.96
N SER A 337 -16.84 -26.53 13.71
CA SER A 337 -16.68 -25.13 13.34
C SER A 337 -17.35 -24.93 11.98
N SER A 338 -18.12 -23.85 11.80
CA SER A 338 -18.66 -23.53 10.48
C SER A 338 -17.52 -23.48 9.47
N PRO A 339 -17.57 -24.29 8.38
CA PRO A 339 -16.51 -24.30 7.40
C PRO A 339 -16.41 -22.92 6.74
N PHE A 340 -15.20 -22.58 6.28
CA PHE A 340 -15.01 -21.42 5.42
C PHE A 340 -15.97 -21.49 4.22
N SER A 341 -16.69 -20.39 3.99
CA SER A 341 -17.62 -20.23 2.88
C SER A 341 -17.25 -18.97 2.12
N GLU A 342 -16.75 -19.15 0.91
CA GLU A 342 -16.38 -18.07 0.01
C GLU A 342 -17.60 -17.17 -0.29
N VAL A 343 -18.81 -17.76 -0.44
CA VAL A 343 -20.06 -17.01 -0.64
C VAL A 343 -20.37 -16.07 0.54
N ASN A 344 -20.11 -16.50 1.78
CA ASN A 344 -20.33 -15.64 2.95
C ASN A 344 -19.35 -14.47 2.96
N SER A 345 -18.10 -14.69 2.57
CA SER A 345 -17.10 -13.63 2.41
C SER A 345 -17.48 -12.67 1.28
N ALA A 346 -18.04 -13.18 0.17
CA ALA A 346 -18.56 -12.37 -0.94
C ALA A 346 -19.75 -11.49 -0.51
N LEU A 347 -20.68 -12.01 0.30
CA LEU A 347 -21.78 -11.23 0.87
C LEU A 347 -21.29 -10.10 1.78
N LYS A 348 -20.31 -10.39 2.65
CA LYS A 348 -19.67 -9.35 3.49
C LYS A 348 -18.97 -8.30 2.64
N LEU A 349 -18.27 -8.72 1.58
CA LEU A 349 -17.65 -7.82 0.62
C LEU A 349 -18.69 -6.90 -0.02
N ALA A 350 -19.79 -7.45 -0.55
CA ALA A 350 -20.87 -6.66 -1.14
C ALA A 350 -21.46 -5.63 -0.15
N ALA A 351 -21.72 -6.05 1.09
CA ALA A 351 -22.18 -5.17 2.16
C ALA A 351 -21.19 -4.02 2.45
N GLN A 352 -19.87 -4.28 2.41
CA GLN A 352 -18.86 -3.25 2.60
C GLN A 352 -18.68 -2.34 1.38
N VAL A 353 -18.88 -2.85 0.16
CA VAL A 353 -18.90 -2.03 -1.06
C VAL A 353 -20.08 -1.06 -1.04
N ALA A 354 -21.20 -1.41 -0.41
CA ALA A 354 -22.33 -0.49 -0.25
C ALA A 354 -21.96 0.77 0.56
N ASN A 355 -20.95 0.68 1.43
CA ASN A 355 -20.42 1.80 2.23
C ASN A 355 -19.41 2.67 1.47
N LEU A 356 -19.15 2.40 0.18
CA LEU A 356 -18.29 3.21 -0.66
C LEU A 356 -18.81 4.66 -0.72
N PHE A 357 -17.97 5.61 -0.33
CA PHE A 357 -18.36 7.02 -0.23
C PHE A 357 -17.42 7.96 -1.00
N ASP A 358 -17.96 9.12 -1.36
CA ASP A 358 -17.23 10.24 -1.94
C ASP A 358 -16.41 10.96 -0.87
N LEU A 359 -15.09 10.86 -0.95
CA LEU A 359 -14.19 11.51 -0.01
C LEU A 359 -14.14 13.02 -0.19
N ASP A 360 -14.34 13.53 -1.41
CA ASP A 360 -14.33 14.96 -1.69
C ASP A 360 -15.56 15.62 -1.07
N ALA A 361 -16.74 15.01 -1.28
CA ALA A 361 -17.97 15.45 -0.62
C ALA A 361 -17.86 15.35 0.91
N LYS A 362 -17.21 14.32 1.45
CA LYS A 362 -17.01 14.15 2.90
C LYS A 362 -16.10 15.22 3.48
N VAL A 363 -15.00 15.56 2.80
CA VAL A 363 -14.08 16.62 3.25
C VAL A 363 -14.74 17.99 3.17
N ALA A 364 -15.60 18.22 2.16
CA ALA A 364 -16.32 19.48 2.00
C ALA A 364 -17.45 19.66 3.04
N SER A 365 -18.17 18.60 3.39
CA SER A 365 -19.37 18.67 4.26
C SER A 365 -19.09 18.47 5.75
N ALA A 366 -18.04 17.74 6.12
CA ALA A 366 -17.76 17.43 7.53
C ALA A 366 -17.08 18.61 8.24
N GLU A 367 -17.75 19.15 9.26
CA GLU A 367 -17.26 20.28 10.04
C GLU A 367 -15.87 20.02 10.63
N GLY A 368 -14.92 20.91 10.34
CA GLY A 368 -13.55 20.84 10.84
C GLY A 368 -12.67 19.74 10.25
N LEU A 369 -13.19 18.84 9.41
CA LEU A 369 -12.40 17.75 8.81
C LEU A 369 -11.32 18.29 7.87
N ALA A 370 -11.67 19.23 6.99
CA ALA A 370 -10.73 19.87 6.08
C ALA A 370 -9.52 20.49 6.81
N GLU A 371 -9.77 21.34 7.82
CA GLU A 371 -8.70 21.98 8.60
C GLU A 371 -7.86 20.98 9.39
N LYS A 372 -8.47 19.91 9.93
CA LYS A 372 -7.74 18.81 10.57
C LYS A 372 -6.77 18.14 9.58
N LEU A 373 -7.25 17.83 8.37
CA LEU A 373 -6.43 17.19 7.33
C LEU A 373 -5.33 18.11 6.84
N ILE A 374 -5.60 19.41 6.68
CA ILE A 374 -4.58 20.41 6.34
C ILE A 374 -3.50 20.41 7.40
N LYS A 375 -3.84 20.57 8.68
CA LYS A 375 -2.87 20.59 9.78
C LYS A 375 -2.00 19.32 9.81
N GLN A 376 -2.61 18.15 9.66
CA GLN A 376 -1.88 16.88 9.63
C GLN A 376 -0.95 16.78 8.42
N SER A 377 -1.42 17.21 7.25
CA SER A 377 -0.62 17.22 6.02
C SER A 377 0.54 18.21 6.10
N THR A 378 0.33 19.38 6.71
CA THR A 378 1.37 20.38 6.95
C THR A 378 2.52 19.77 7.73
N THR A 379 2.24 19.06 8.83
CA THR A 379 3.28 18.38 9.62
C THR A 379 4.01 17.32 8.79
N LEU A 380 3.27 16.52 8.01
CA LEU A 380 3.86 15.47 7.18
C LEU A 380 4.76 16.05 6.08
N LEU A 381 4.30 17.08 5.37
CA LEU A 381 5.03 17.72 4.28
C LEU A 381 6.23 18.50 4.80
N ALA A 382 6.13 19.15 5.97
CA ALA A 382 7.27 19.78 6.63
C ALA A 382 8.38 18.76 6.92
N SER A 383 8.02 17.53 7.34
CA SER A 383 9.00 16.45 7.53
C SER A 383 9.72 16.04 6.24
N ALA A 384 9.13 16.36 5.08
CA ALA A 384 9.69 16.17 3.75
C ALA A 384 10.17 17.49 3.11
N ARG A 385 10.57 18.48 3.92
CA ARG A 385 11.19 19.75 3.50
C ARG A 385 10.28 20.69 2.68
N TYR A 386 8.96 20.58 2.80
CA TYR A 386 8.05 21.57 2.23
C TYR A 386 7.81 22.76 3.17
N ASP A 387 7.52 23.91 2.57
CA ASP A 387 7.09 25.11 3.29
C ASP A 387 5.66 24.91 3.85
N ALA A 388 5.57 24.83 5.17
CA ALA A 388 4.35 24.57 5.91
C ALA A 388 3.27 25.65 5.72
N ASP A 389 3.68 26.91 5.69
CA ASP A 389 2.77 28.06 5.58
C ASP A 389 2.21 28.16 4.17
N ARG A 390 3.09 28.02 3.16
CA ARG A 390 2.68 27.99 1.75
C ARG A 390 1.78 26.80 1.45
N TYR A 391 2.02 25.65 2.06
CA TYR A 391 1.15 24.49 1.91
C TYR A 391 -0.25 24.77 2.47
N GLY A 392 -0.35 25.37 3.65
CA GLY A 392 -1.63 25.70 4.26
C GLY A 392 -2.48 26.64 3.39
N LEU A 393 -1.85 27.59 2.71
CA LEU A 393 -2.52 28.47 1.74
C LEU A 393 -2.96 27.70 0.49
N TRP A 394 -2.05 26.92 -0.11
CA TRP A 394 -2.34 26.10 -1.30
C TRP A 394 -3.48 25.10 -1.05
N ALA A 395 -3.48 24.44 0.11
CA ALA A 395 -4.47 23.42 0.43
C ALA A 395 -5.88 23.99 0.56
N ARG A 396 -6.02 25.18 1.16
CA ARG A 396 -7.32 25.88 1.26
C ARG A 396 -7.80 26.36 -0.10
N ASP A 397 -6.91 26.89 -0.93
CA ASP A 397 -7.22 27.28 -2.31
C ASP A 397 -7.75 26.09 -3.13
N LYS A 398 -7.11 24.92 -3.03
CA LYS A 398 -7.54 23.71 -3.74
C LYS A 398 -8.90 23.20 -3.28
N LEU A 399 -9.18 23.22 -1.99
CA LEU A 399 -10.49 22.82 -1.46
C LEU A 399 -11.60 23.79 -1.88
N ASN A 400 -11.32 25.09 -1.91
CA ASN A 400 -12.30 26.10 -2.34
C ASN A 400 -12.55 26.10 -3.86
N SER A 401 -11.58 25.61 -4.65
CA SER A 401 -11.66 25.59 -6.12
C SER A 401 -12.37 24.35 -6.67
N GLN A 402 -12.76 23.38 -5.84
CA GLN A 402 -13.58 22.26 -6.30
C GLN A 402 -15.03 22.73 -6.46
N PRO A 403 -15.67 22.52 -7.62
CA PRO A 403 -17.08 22.87 -7.78
C PRO A 403 -17.88 22.10 -6.73
N ALA A 404 -18.76 22.80 -6.00
CA ALA A 404 -19.76 22.16 -5.17
C ALA A 404 -20.65 21.32 -6.10
N THR A 405 -20.47 20.00 -6.04
CA THR A 405 -21.29 19.02 -6.76
C THR A 405 -22.66 18.90 -6.13
#